data_AF-A0A967PV52-F1
#
_entry.id   AF-A0A967PV52-F1
#
_cell.length_a   1.000
_cell.length_b   1.000
_cell.length_c   1.000
_cell.angle_alpha   90.00
_cell.angle_beta   90.00
_cell.angle_gamma   90.00
#
_symmetry.space_group_name_H-M   'P 1'
#
loop_
_entity.id
_entity.type
_entity.pdbx_description
1 polymer ?
#
loop_
_entity_poly.entity_id
_entity_poly.type
_entity_poly.pdbx_seq_one_letter_code
_entity_poly.pdbx_strand_id
1 'polypeptide(L)' 'MVDSYESFELRRYDPFWVAETLVSGDFDDAGSRAFRRLFDFIKNDERPEGKIAMTVPVIQQPVAPEKASAS' A
#
# COMPACT_ATOMS: atom_id res chain seq x y z
N MET A 1 -6.93 15.26 9.81
CA MET A 1 -6.55 16.69 9.95
C MET A 1 -5.47 16.99 8.92
N VAL A 2 -5.52 18.15 8.26
CA VAL A 2 -4.50 18.59 7.29
C VAL A 2 -4.08 20.01 7.62
N ASP A 3 -2.77 20.24 7.75
CA ASP A 3 -2.16 21.56 7.93
C ASP A 3 -1.28 21.87 6.71
N SER A 4 -1.44 23.03 6.11
CA SER A 4 -0.70 23.45 4.91
C SER A 4 0.39 24.46 5.26
N TYR A 5 1.59 24.22 4.73
CA TYR A 5 2.76 25.10 4.81
C TYR A 5 3.17 25.50 3.38
N GLU A 6 4.06 26.48 3.26
CA GLU A 6 4.46 27.01 1.94
C GLU A 6 5.02 25.93 0.99
N SER A 7 5.73 24.93 1.51
CA SER A 7 6.40 23.89 0.71
C SER A 7 5.84 22.48 0.88
N PHE A 8 4.92 22.25 1.82
CA PHE A 8 4.40 20.92 2.11
C PHE A 8 3.06 20.94 2.85
N GLU A 9 2.40 19.77 2.90
CA GLU A 9 1.23 19.53 3.72
C GLU A 9 1.53 18.48 4.79
N LEU A 10 1.11 18.74 6.02
CA LEU A 10 1.10 17.76 7.09
C LEU A 10 -0.28 17.11 7.16
N ARG A 11 -0.35 15.80 6.96
CA ARG A 11 -1.60 15.02 6.97
C ARG A 11 -1.60 14.02 8.11
N ARG A 12 -2.57 14.14 9.02
CA ARG A 12 -2.86 13.13 10.04
C ARG A 12 -4.04 12.26 9.60
N TYR A 13 -3.74 10.99 9.36
CA TYR A 13 -4.71 9.94 9.08
C TYR A 13 -5.08 9.20 10.37
N ASP A 14 -6.36 8.95 10.57
CA ASP A 14 -6.85 8.03 11.61
C ASP A 14 -6.49 6.59 11.23
N PRO A 15 -6.50 5.61 12.15
CA PRO A 15 -6.23 4.22 11.79
C PRO A 15 -7.18 3.70 10.71
N PHE A 16 -6.64 3.02 9.70
CA PHE A 16 -7.39 2.39 8.62
C PHE A 16 -6.78 1.04 8.22
N TRP A 17 -7.60 0.20 7.59
CA TRP A 17 -7.17 -1.09 7.07
C TRP A 17 -6.53 -0.93 5.69
N VAL A 18 -5.44 -1.63 5.46
CA VAL A 18 -4.74 -1.70 4.18
C VAL A 18 -4.55 -3.15 3.75
N ALA A 19 -4.60 -3.37 2.44
CA ALA A 19 -4.13 -4.60 1.83
C ALA A 19 -2.72 -4.36 1.30
N GLU A 20 -1.75 -5.13 1.77
CA GLU A 20 -0.34 -4.97 1.43
C GLU A 20 0.21 -6.23 0.76
N THR A 21 1.22 -6.06 -0.10
CA THR A 21 1.99 -7.16 -0.67
C THR A 21 3.46 -6.79 -0.71
N LEU A 22 4.31 -7.78 -0.50
CA LEU A 22 5.76 -7.65 -0.65
C LEU A 22 6.22 -8.26 -1.97
N VAL A 23 7.11 -7.56 -2.65
CA VAL A 23 7.76 -8.01 -3.89
C VAL A 23 9.23 -7.63 -3.82
N SER A 24 10.07 -8.45 -4.45
CA SER A 24 11.47 -8.13 -4.69
C SER A 24 11.67 -7.60 -6.12
N GLY A 25 12.78 -6.88 -6.30
CA GLY A 25 13.24 -6.34 -7.57
C GLY A 25 13.32 -4.82 -7.58
N ASP A 26 13.72 -4.28 -8.73
CA ASP A 26 13.92 -2.86 -8.92
C ASP A 26 12.59 -2.08 -8.85
N PHE A 27 12.67 -0.81 -8.44
CA PHE A 27 11.51 0.02 -8.16
C PHE A 27 10.50 0.07 -9.33
N ASP A 28 11.01 0.24 -10.55
CA ASP A 28 10.19 0.37 -11.77
C ASP A 28 9.34 -0.89 -12.03
N ASP A 29 9.91 -2.08 -11.85
CA ASP A 29 9.24 -3.35 -12.09
C ASP A 29 8.41 -3.81 -10.90
N ALA A 30 8.90 -3.56 -9.68
CA ALA A 30 8.27 -3.97 -8.44
C ALA A 30 6.87 -3.38 -8.31
N GLY A 31 6.69 -2.10 -8.65
CA GLY A 31 5.41 -1.41 -8.56
C GLY A 31 4.31 -2.08 -9.38
N SER A 32 4.58 -2.37 -10.65
CA SER A 32 3.63 -3.02 -11.56
C SER A 32 3.29 -4.45 -11.11
N ARG A 33 4.29 -5.21 -10.65
CA ARG A 33 4.08 -6.57 -10.14
C ARG A 33 3.24 -6.58 -8.86
N ALA A 34 3.53 -5.68 -7.92
CA ALA A 34 2.79 -5.53 -6.68
C ALA A 34 1.34 -5.11 -6.94
N PHE A 35 1.13 -4.11 -7.80
CA PHE A 35 -0.21 -3.63 -8.11
C PHE A 35 -1.08 -4.71 -8.75
N ARG A 36 -0.52 -5.55 -9.64
CA ARG A 36 -1.27 -6.67 -10.23
C ARG A 36 -1.80 -7.63 -9.17
N ARG A 37 -0.99 -7.97 -8.16
CA ARG A 37 -1.42 -8.83 -7.04
C ARG A 37 -2.56 -8.20 -6.24
N LEU A 38 -2.45 -6.90 -5.94
CA LEU A 38 -3.51 -6.18 -5.22
C LEU A 38 -4.79 -6.06 -6.07
N PHE A 39 -4.66 -5.81 -7.37
CA PHE A 39 -5.81 -5.73 -8.28
C PHE A 39 -6.54 -7.06 -8.38
N ASP A 40 -5.81 -8.18 -8.49
CA ASP A 40 -6.40 -9.51 -8.44
C ASP A 40 -7.09 -9.78 -7.09
N PHE A 41 -6.52 -9.27 -5.99
CA PHE A 41 -7.17 -9.36 -4.68
C PHE A 41 -8.51 -8.60 -4.64
N ILE A 42 -8.50 -7.34 -5.10
CA ILE A 42 -9.63 -6.38 -5.08
C ILE A 42 -10.78 -6.85 -5.98
N LYS A 43 -10.48 -7.35 -7.18
CA LYS A 43 -11.49 -7.69 -8.20
C LYS A 43 -12.14 -9.07 -7.99
N ASN A 44 -11.58 -9.89 -7.10
CA ASN A 44 -12.04 -11.26 -6.86
C ASN A 44 -13.45 -11.25 -6.24
N ASP A 45 -14.42 -11.85 -6.94
CA ASP A 45 -15.82 -11.99 -6.50
C ASP A 45 -16.15 -13.36 -5.90
N GLU A 46 -15.18 -14.28 -5.82
CA GLU A 46 -15.38 -15.60 -5.21
C GLU A 46 -15.31 -15.58 -3.68
N ARG A 47 -14.91 -14.45 -3.08
CA ARG A 47 -14.87 -14.27 -1.62
C ARG A 47 -16.27 -13.97 -1.06
N PRO A 48 -16.60 -14.39 0.18
CA PRO A 48 -17.88 -14.08 0.81
C PRO A 48 -18.23 -12.58 0.83
N GLU A 49 -17.21 -11.72 0.94
CA GLU A 49 -17.36 -10.26 0.99
C GLU A 49 -17.51 -9.62 -0.40
N GLY A 50 -17.28 -10.38 -1.48
CA GLY A 50 -17.33 -9.92 -2.86
C GLY A 50 -16.18 -8.99 -3.25
N LYS A 51 -16.40 -8.20 -4.32
CA LYS A 51 -15.41 -7.26 -4.86
C LYS A 51 -15.21 -6.07 -3.93
N ILE A 52 -13.98 -5.61 -3.82
CA ILE A 52 -13.64 -4.37 -3.14
C ILE A 52 -13.66 -3.23 -4.18
N ALA A 53 -14.24 -2.08 -3.83
CA ALA A 53 -14.20 -0.91 -4.71
C ALA A 53 -12.75 -0.39 -4.83
N MET A 54 -12.33 -0.01 -6.03
CA MET A 54 -11.02 0.59 -6.24
C MET A 54 -10.89 1.88 -5.43
N THR A 55 -9.75 2.06 -4.77
CA THR A 55 -9.42 3.26 -3.98
C THR A 55 -8.18 3.95 -4.52
N VAL A 56 -8.03 5.22 -4.16
CA VAL A 56 -6.86 6.04 -4.46
C VAL A 56 -6.47 6.85 -3.22
N PRO A 57 -5.18 7.17 -3.02
CA PRO A 57 -4.01 6.71 -3.78
C PRO A 57 -3.58 5.28 -3.44
N VAL A 58 -2.73 4.68 -4.28
CA VAL A 58 -1.98 3.45 -3.95
C VAL A 58 -0.60 3.85 -3.43
N ILE A 59 -0.20 3.32 -2.27
CA ILE A 59 1.05 3.68 -1.60
C ILE A 59 2.08 2.56 -1.83
N GLN A 60 3.34 2.96 -2.07
CA GLN A 60 4.48 2.05 -2.18
C GLN A 60 5.57 2.51 -1.22
N GLN A 61 6.23 1.55 -0.56
CA GLN A 61 7.32 1.83 0.37
C GLN A 61 8.43 0.78 0.19
N PRO A 62 9.72 1.20 0.13
CA PRO A 62 10.83 0.27 0.23
C PRO A 62 10.78 -0.49 1.57
N VAL A 63 10.97 -1.80 1.52
CA VAL A 63 11.13 -2.61 2.73
C VAL A 63 12.56 -2.40 3.21
N ALA A 64 12.74 -1.73 4.35
CA ALA A 64 14.04 -1.69 5.00
C ALA A 64 14.44 -3.13 5.37
N PRO A 65 15.72 -3.51 5.24
CA PRO A 65 16.17 -4.78 5.81
C PRO A 65 15.81 -4.78 7.29
N GLU A 66 15.11 -5.84 7.73
CA GLU A 66 14.76 -6.03 9.12
C GLU A 66 16.05 -5.86 9.94
N LYS A 67 16.11 -4.82 10.79
CA LYS A 67 17.10 -4.84 11.85
C LYS A 67 16.74 -6.06 12.68
N ALA A 68 17.55 -7.10 12.57
CA ALA A 68 17.45 -8.30 13.38
C ALA A 68 17.08 -7.86 14.81
N SER A 69 15.87 -8.23 15.23
CA SER A 69 15.41 -8.05 16.59
C SER A 69 16.34 -8.88 17.47
N ALA A 70 17.44 -8.28 17.91
CA ALA A 70 18.24 -8.81 18.99
C ALA A 70 17.38 -8.71 20.26
N SER A 71 16.86 -9.85 20.69
CA SER A 71 16.47 -10.13 22.08
C SER A 71 17.35 -11.25 22.60
#